data_AF-A0A938USL4-F1
#
_entry.id   AF-A0A938USL4-F1
#
_cell.length_a   1.000
_cell.length_b   1.000
_cell.length_c   1.000
_cell.angle_alpha   90.00
_cell.angle_beta   90.00
_cell.angle_gamma   90.00
#
_symmetry.space_group_name_H-M   'P 1'
#
loop_
_entity.id
_entity.type
_entity.pdbx_description
1 polymer ?
#
loop_
_entity_poly.entity_id
_entity_poly.type
_entity_poly.pdbx_seq_one_letter_code
_entity_poly.pdbx_strand_id
1 'polypeptide(L)'
;MSRALHRNVAHFGVPAFSPHDLRRTAASHMTGMGFSRLVVSKILNHVERGVTAVYDRHSYDREKREALEAWGRRVAELRATHGAS
;
A
#
# COMPACT_ATOMS: atom_id res chain seq x y z
N MET A 1 -10.50 -4.63 13.91
CA MET A 1 -10.93 -3.66 12.88
C MET A 1 -11.09 -2.28 13.51
N SER A 2 -10.67 -1.19 12.85
CA SER A 2 -10.76 0.16 13.41
C SER A 2 -12.22 0.62 13.52
N ARG A 3 -12.70 0.92 14.74
CA ARG A 3 -14.06 1.40 15.06
C ARG A 3 -14.41 2.71 14.32
N ALA A 4 -13.41 3.47 13.90
CA ALA A 4 -13.57 4.75 13.20
C ALA A 4 -13.99 4.57 11.73
N LEU A 5 -13.51 3.53 11.04
CA LEU A 5 -13.91 3.27 9.65
C LEU A 5 -15.36 2.80 9.58
N HIS A 6 -15.75 1.83 10.41
CA HIS A 6 -17.11 1.33 10.45
C HIS A 6 -18.16 2.43 10.70
N ARG A 7 -17.84 3.40 11.57
CA ARG A 7 -18.74 4.52 11.89
C ARG A 7 -18.97 5.46 10.70
N ASN A 8 -18.03 5.53 9.77
CA ASN A 8 -18.04 6.50 8.69
C ASN A 8 -18.33 5.87 7.31
N VAL A 9 -18.44 4.54 7.19
CA VAL A 9 -18.77 3.88 5.91
C VAL A 9 -20.02 4.48 5.27
N ALA A 10 -21.07 4.72 6.05
CA ALA A 10 -22.32 5.33 5.58
C ALA A 10 -22.13 6.75 5.00
N HIS A 11 -21.08 7.46 5.41
CA HIS A 11 -20.77 8.81 4.94
C HIS A 11 -20.01 8.82 3.62
N PHE A 12 -19.29 7.75 3.28
CA PHE A 12 -18.44 7.71 2.10
C PHE A 12 -19.18 7.27 0.82
N GLY A 13 -20.42 6.79 0.92
CA GLY A 13 -21.19 6.31 -0.24
C GLY A 13 -20.55 5.11 -0.96
N VAL A 14 -19.66 4.39 -0.28
CA VAL A 14 -18.97 3.19 -0.80
C VAL A 14 -19.21 1.98 0.10
N PRO A 15 -19.07 0.75 -0.41
CA PRO A 15 -19.16 -0.46 0.41
C PRO A 15 -18.18 -0.42 1.59
N ALA A 16 -18.54 -1.13 2.67
CA ALA A 16 -17.68 -1.23 3.84
C ALA A 16 -16.30 -1.81 3.48
N PHE A 17 -15.25 -1.13 3.92
CA PHE A 17 -13.88 -1.59 3.78
C PHE A 17 -13.11 -1.41 5.09
N SER A 18 -12.04 -2.17 5.24
CA SER A 18 -11.14 -2.15 6.38
C SER A 18 -9.78 -1.54 6.01
N PRO A 19 -8.95 -1.16 7.00
CA PRO A 19 -7.57 -0.76 6.71
C PRO A 19 -6.76 -1.83 5.97
N HIS A 20 -7.11 -3.11 6.13
CA HIS A 20 -6.45 -4.20 5.44
C HIS A 20 -6.71 -4.15 3.92
N ASP A 21 -7.91 -3.74 3.52
CA ASP A 21 -8.25 -3.57 2.10
C ASP A 21 -7.41 -2.48 1.46
N LEU A 22 -7.21 -1.35 2.15
CA LEU A 22 -6.32 -0.29 1.68
C LEU A 22 -4.87 -0.78 1.51
N ARG A 23 -4.36 -1.60 2.45
CA ARG A 23 -3.02 -2.20 2.33
C ARG A 23 -2.92 -3.12 1.12
N ARG A 24 -3.94 -3.95 0.86
CA ARG A 24 -4.00 -4.84 -0.32
C ARG A 24 -4.05 -4.03 -1.61
N THR A 25 -4.89 -3.00 -1.67
CA THR A 25 -4.96 -2.08 -2.81
C THR A 25 -3.61 -1.45 -3.11
N ALA A 26 -2.95 -0.83 -2.11
CA ALA A 26 -1.63 -0.23 -2.29
C ALA A 26 -0.59 -1.24 -2.78
N ALA A 27 -0.58 -2.45 -2.22
CA ALA A 27 0.33 -3.53 -2.63
C ALA A 27 0.12 -3.93 -4.10
N SER A 28 -1.13 -4.18 -4.50
CA SER A 28 -1.48 -4.53 -5.88
C SER A 28 -1.06 -3.44 -6.86
N HIS A 29 -1.34 -2.17 -6.54
CA HIS A 29 -0.93 -1.05 -7.39
C HIS A 29 0.60 -0.92 -7.49
N MET A 30 1.34 -1.01 -6.38
CA MET A 30 2.80 -0.97 -6.41
C MET A 30 3.39 -2.11 -7.25
N THR A 31 2.88 -3.33 -7.12
CA THR A 31 3.31 -4.42 -8.00
C THR A 31 2.95 -4.19 -9.47
N GLY A 32 1.80 -3.60 -9.75
CA GLY A 32 1.38 -3.23 -11.11
C GLY A 32 2.22 -2.11 -11.72
N MET A 33 2.82 -1.26 -10.90
CA MET A 33 3.79 -0.23 -11.31
C MET A 33 5.21 -0.78 -11.50
N GLY A 34 5.42 -2.10 -11.36
CA GLY A 34 6.70 -2.76 -11.60
C GLY A 34 7.60 -2.90 -10.37
N PHE A 35 7.17 -2.47 -9.18
CA PHE A 35 7.95 -2.69 -7.96
C PHE A 35 7.96 -4.17 -7.57
N SER A 36 9.12 -4.66 -7.15
CA SER A 36 9.30 -6.07 -6.82
C SER A 36 8.45 -6.49 -5.62
N ARG A 37 8.01 -7.75 -5.61
CA ARG A 37 7.28 -8.34 -4.47
C ARG A 37 8.08 -8.27 -3.16
N LEU A 38 9.40 -8.33 -3.23
CA LEU A 38 10.29 -8.17 -2.07
C LEU A 38 10.16 -6.79 -1.46
N VAL A 39 10.31 -5.73 -2.26
CA VAL A 39 10.18 -4.34 -1.80
C VAL A 39 8.80 -4.10 -1.19
N VAL A 40 7.73 -4.53 -1.89
CA VAL A 40 6.35 -4.40 -1.39
C VAL A 40 6.15 -5.18 -0.09
N SER A 41 6.72 -6.38 0.05
CA SER A 41 6.68 -7.18 1.28
C SER A 41 7.34 -6.47 2.46
N LYS A 42 8.51 -5.84 2.25
CA LYS A 42 9.20 -5.04 3.28
C LYS A 42 8.40 -3.79 3.66
N ILE A 43 7.76 -3.09 2.71
CA ILE A 43 6.84 -1.97 3.00
C ILE A 43 5.68 -2.43 3.88
N LEU A 44 5.14 -3.62 3.58
CA LEU A 44 4.05 -4.20 4.34
C LEU A 44 4.49 -4.77 5.70
N ASN A 45 5.78 -4.70 6.03
CA ASN A 45 6.39 -5.28 7.22
C ASN A 45 6.02 -6.76 7.39
N HIS A 46 6.00 -7.50 6.29
CA HIS A 46 5.78 -8.93 6.34
C HIS A 46 7.03 -9.63 6.86
N VAL A 47 6.81 -10.58 7.76
CA VAL A 47 7.87 -11.42 8.29
C VAL A 47 8.34 -12.36 7.19
N GLU A 48 9.62 -12.28 6.84
CA GLU A 48 10.26 -13.26 5.96
C GLU A 48 10.45 -14.59 6.65
N ARG A 49 10.19 -15.66 5.92
CA ARG A 49 10.30 -17.04 6.40
C ARG A 49 11.40 -17.76 5.61
N GLY A 50 12.15 -18.62 6.30
CA GLY A 50 13.18 -19.46 5.70
C GLY A 50 14.59 -18.90 5.80
N VAL A 51 15.55 -19.65 5.25
CA VAL A 51 17.00 -19.39 5.38
C VAL A 51 17.40 -18.02 4.83
N THR A 52 16.70 -17.52 3.80
CA THR A 52 16.93 -16.19 3.21
C THR A 52 16.81 -15.05 4.23
N ALA A 53 15.94 -15.18 5.25
CA ALA A 53 15.78 -14.18 6.29
C ALA A 53 17.05 -13.96 7.14
N VAL A 54 17.95 -14.94 7.19
CA VAL A 54 19.23 -14.83 7.92
C VAL A 54 20.23 -13.97 7.15
N TYR A 55 20.15 -13.98 5.82
CA TYR A 55 21.09 -13.29 4.93
C TYR A 55 20.60 -11.92 4.49
N ASP A 56 19.28 -11.72 4.37
CA ASP A 56 18.71 -10.45 3.90
C ASP A 56 18.62 -9.40 5.01
N ARG A 57 19.77 -8.78 5.32
CA ARG A 57 19.89 -7.71 6.32
C ARG A 57 19.70 -6.30 5.74
N HIS A 58 19.49 -6.18 4.43
CA HIS A 58 19.30 -4.89 3.79
C HIS A 58 17.94 -4.31 4.17
N SER A 59 17.89 -3.02 4.51
CA SER A 59 16.64 -2.36 4.94
C SER A 59 15.73 -1.99 3.78
N TYR A 60 16.28 -1.92 2.56
CA TYR A 60 15.61 -1.48 1.33
C TYR A 60 15.01 -0.08 1.43
N ASP A 61 15.57 0.81 2.26
CA ASP A 61 14.95 2.12 2.53
C ASP A 61 14.80 2.98 1.27
N ARG A 62 15.77 2.91 0.36
CA ARG A 62 15.70 3.61 -0.93
C ARG A 62 14.58 3.06 -1.80
N GLU A 63 14.53 1.75 -1.99
CA GLU A 63 13.54 1.10 -2.84
C GLU A 63 12.12 1.25 -2.26
N LYS A 64 11.98 1.18 -0.94
CA LYS A 64 10.71 1.45 -0.23
C LYS A 64 10.25 2.88 -0.48
N ARG A 65 11.16 3.86 -0.41
CA ARG A 65 10.85 5.27 -0.65
C ARG A 65 10.36 5.48 -2.08
N GLU A 66 11.08 4.98 -3.07
CA GLU A 66 10.73 5.10 -4.48
C GLU A 66 9.32 4.53 -4.76
N ALA A 67 9.03 3.34 -4.22
CA ALA A 67 7.72 2.71 -4.33
C ALA A 67 6.59 3.52 -3.67
N LEU A 68 6.82 4.03 -2.46
CA LEU A 68 5.84 4.83 -1.74
C LEU A 68 5.59 6.19 -2.40
N GLU A 69 6.63 6.84 -2.93
CA GLU A 69 6.50 8.09 -3.67
C GLU A 69 5.74 7.90 -4.99
N ALA A 70 6.03 6.82 -5.73
CA ALA A 70 5.29 6.48 -6.94
C ALA A 70 3.80 6.22 -6.65
N TRP A 71 3.51 5.47 -5.58
CA TRP A 71 2.13 5.28 -5.12
C TRP A 71 1.46 6.60 -4.71
N GLY A 72 2.18 7.46 -3.99
CA GLY A 72 1.69 8.79 -3.60
C GLY A 72 1.30 9.65 -4.81
N ARG A 73 2.15 9.68 -5.85
CA ARG A 73 1.86 10.34 -7.13
C ARG A 73 0.60 9.77 -7.78
N ARG A 74 0.50 8.43 -7.86
CA ARG A 74 -0.68 7.77 -8.44
C ARG A 74 -1.98 8.13 -7.71
N VAL A 75 -1.95 8.18 -6.37
CA VAL A 75 -3.13 8.59 -5.58
C VAL A 75 -3.48 10.05 -5.84
N ALA A 76 -2.49 10.94 -5.97
CA ALA A 76 -2.73 12.35 -6.29
C ALA A 76 -3.37 12.50 -7.68
N GLU A 77 -2.92 11.76 -8.69
CA GLU A 77 -3.53 11.73 -10.02
C GLU A 77 -5.00 11.29 -9.97
N LEU A 78 -5.30 10.18 -9.27
CA LEU A 78 -6.66 9.68 -9.12
C LEU A 78 -7.60 10.70 -8.49
N ARG A 79 -7.11 11.50 -7.54
CA ARG A 79 -7.87 12.60 -6.93
C ARG A 79 -8.10 13.75 -7.92
N ALA A 80 -7.09 14.13 -8.70
CA ALA A 80 -7.18 15.20 -9.69
C ALA A 80 -8.21 14.88 -10.79
N THR A 81 -8.26 13.63 -11.25
CA THR A 81 -9.24 13.19 -12.27
C THR A 81 -10.70 13.33 -11.79
N HIS A 82 -10.97 13.28 -10.49
CA HIS A 82 -12.33 13.32 -9.93
C HIS A 82 -12.72 14.67 -9.32
N GLY A 83 -11.81 15.65 -9.26
CA GLY A 83 -12.06 17.00 -8.73
C GLY A 83 -12.22 18.08 -9.81
N ALA A 84 -12.19 17.71 -11.09
CA ALA A 84 -12.30 18.61 -12.24
C ALA A 84 -13.71 18.63 -12.87
N SER A 85 -14.73 18.20 -12.12
CA SER A 85 -16.14 18.17 -12.54
C SER A 85 -17.01 18.98 -11.61
#